data_AF-A0A0D6LJ74-F1
#
_entry.id   AF-A0A0D6LJ74-F1
#
_cell.length_a   1.000
_cell.length_b   1.000
_cell.length_c   1.000
_cell.angle_alpha   90.00
_cell.angle_beta   90.00
_cell.angle_gamma   90.00
#
_symmetry.space_group_name_H-M   'P 1'
#
loop_
_entity.id
_entity.type
_entity.pdbx_description
1 polymer ?
#
loop_
_entity_poly.entity_id
_entity_poly.type
_entity_poly.pdbx_seq_one_letter_code
_entity_poly.pdbx_strand_id
1 'polypeptide(L)'
;MLGGVLGSKNPVHPNDHVNMAQSTNDTYPSAMNIAVAREINSRLFPALKQFRDSLQRKSNEFKDIIKIGRTHTQDAVPITLGQEFSGYVQQVENGIDRIRATLPRLYQLVAGGTAVGTGLNTHKGFGEKVVKAIAADTGLPFTTTPNKFEATAAHDSLVEVHGALNTLAASLFKICNDIRFLGSGPRLLSDVAVSFTVYCLDGITANKERIAKIMRESLMLVTALNPHIGYDNACKIAKTAHKNGTTLKEEAVKSGLVTPEQFDQWVRPEDMIGPK
;
A
#
# COMPACT_ATOMS: atom_id res chain seq x y z
N MET A 1 -32.17 -12.66 -30.93
CA MET A 1 -33.31 -11.76 -30.59
C MET A 1 -34.61 -12.43 -30.99
N LEU A 2 -35.69 -12.26 -30.23
CA LEU A 2 -36.98 -12.96 -30.44
C LEU A 2 -37.95 -12.24 -31.42
N GLY A 3 -37.57 -11.11 -32.02
CA GLY A 3 -38.37 -10.42 -33.04
C GLY A 3 -39.63 -9.67 -32.56
N GLY A 4 -39.75 -9.37 -31.27
CA GLY A 4 -40.90 -8.64 -30.70
C GLY A 4 -40.79 -7.10 -30.74
N VAL A 5 -41.83 -6.43 -30.26
CA VAL A 5 -41.91 -4.96 -30.16
C VAL A 5 -41.41 -4.48 -28.79
N LEU A 6 -40.45 -3.54 -28.77
CA LEU A 6 -39.93 -2.96 -27.52
C LEU A 6 -41.04 -2.28 -26.71
N GLY A 7 -41.03 -2.49 -25.38
CA GLY A 7 -42.04 -1.94 -24.46
C GLY A 7 -43.34 -2.75 -24.37
N SER A 8 -43.57 -3.72 -25.26
CA SER A 8 -44.79 -4.54 -25.29
C SER A 8 -44.95 -5.48 -24.09
N LYS A 9 -43.84 -5.82 -23.41
CA LYS A 9 -43.77 -6.83 -22.34
C LYS A 9 -44.22 -8.24 -22.78
N ASN A 10 -44.23 -8.52 -24.09
CA ASN A 10 -44.61 -9.80 -24.70
C ASN A 10 -43.54 -10.21 -25.73
N PRO A 11 -43.04 -11.46 -25.74
CA PRO A 11 -43.34 -12.58 -24.82
C PRO A 11 -42.58 -12.53 -23.50
N VAL A 12 -41.69 -11.55 -23.28
CA VAL A 12 -40.89 -11.45 -22.05
C VAL A 12 -41.38 -10.29 -21.19
N HIS A 13 -42.07 -10.60 -20.10
CA HIS A 13 -42.53 -9.60 -19.13
C HIS A 13 -41.42 -9.29 -18.11
N PRO A 14 -41.08 -8.00 -17.86
CA PRO A 14 -39.99 -7.65 -16.95
C PRO A 14 -40.16 -8.17 -15.53
N ASN A 15 -41.37 -8.11 -14.97
CA ASN A 15 -41.61 -8.62 -13.62
C ASN A 15 -41.73 -10.15 -13.62
N ASP A 16 -42.76 -10.64 -14.31
CA ASP A 16 -43.16 -12.05 -14.27
C ASP A 16 -42.12 -13.01 -14.81
N HIS A 17 -41.24 -12.59 -15.73
CA HIS A 17 -40.18 -13.45 -16.28
C HIS A 17 -38.79 -13.06 -15.78
N VAL A 18 -38.39 -11.78 -15.87
CA VAL A 18 -37.01 -11.37 -15.53
C VAL A 18 -36.82 -11.25 -14.01
N ASN A 19 -37.81 -10.74 -13.29
CA ASN A 19 -37.81 -10.62 -11.83
C ASN A 19 -38.53 -11.79 -11.13
N MET A 20 -38.77 -12.89 -11.84
CA MET A 20 -39.43 -14.08 -11.29
C MET A 20 -38.65 -14.57 -10.06
N ALA A 21 -39.39 -14.88 -8.98
CA ALA A 21 -38.87 -15.42 -7.72
C ALA A 21 -37.85 -14.53 -6.98
N GLN A 22 -37.75 -13.25 -7.38
CA GLN A 22 -36.83 -12.24 -6.85
C GLN A 22 -37.58 -11.07 -6.21
N SER A 23 -36.87 -10.29 -5.41
CA SER A 23 -37.30 -8.97 -4.92
C SER A 23 -36.19 -7.97 -5.15
N THR A 24 -36.50 -6.69 -5.35
CA THR A 24 -35.47 -5.64 -5.36
C THR A 24 -34.59 -5.69 -4.10
N ASN A 25 -35.18 -6.09 -2.96
CA ASN A 25 -34.54 -6.13 -1.65
C ASN A 25 -33.53 -7.28 -1.48
N ASP A 26 -33.52 -8.28 -2.37
CA ASP A 26 -32.50 -9.32 -2.39
C ASP A 26 -31.67 -9.35 -3.68
N THR A 27 -32.19 -8.82 -4.78
CA THR A 27 -31.44 -8.67 -6.04
C THR A 27 -30.40 -7.55 -5.95
N TYR A 28 -30.77 -6.36 -5.47
CA TYR A 28 -29.86 -5.21 -5.49
C TYR A 28 -28.67 -5.37 -4.52
N PRO A 29 -28.85 -5.80 -3.26
CA PRO A 29 -27.71 -6.06 -2.38
C PRO A 29 -26.80 -7.19 -2.88
N SER A 30 -27.37 -8.22 -3.51
CA SER A 30 -26.57 -9.27 -4.17
C SER A 30 -25.73 -8.68 -5.31
N ALA A 31 -26.32 -7.81 -6.14
CA ALA A 31 -25.60 -7.14 -7.22
C ALA A 31 -24.46 -6.23 -6.69
N MET A 32 -24.67 -5.52 -5.58
CA MET A 32 -23.63 -4.72 -4.92
C MET A 32 -22.42 -5.57 -4.53
N ASN A 33 -22.65 -6.68 -3.83
CA ASN A 33 -21.58 -7.58 -3.40
C ASN A 33 -20.85 -8.20 -4.59
N ILE A 34 -21.58 -8.60 -5.64
CA ILE A 34 -20.99 -9.12 -6.87
C ILE A 34 -20.11 -8.08 -7.55
N ALA A 35 -20.60 -6.85 -7.71
CA ALA A 35 -19.87 -5.77 -8.37
C ALA A 35 -18.56 -5.45 -7.62
N VAL A 36 -18.64 -5.29 -6.30
CA VAL A 36 -17.47 -4.99 -5.46
C VAL A 36 -16.46 -6.13 -5.50
N ALA A 37 -16.91 -7.38 -5.35
CA ALA A 37 -16.03 -8.55 -5.41
C ALA A 37 -15.33 -8.67 -6.78
N ARG A 38 -16.05 -8.41 -7.89
CA ARG A 38 -15.47 -8.43 -9.23
C ARG A 38 -14.45 -7.31 -9.44
N GLU A 39 -14.74 -6.08 -8.99
CA GLU A 39 -13.78 -4.96 -9.10
C GLU A 39 -12.52 -5.22 -8.27
N ILE A 40 -12.66 -5.75 -7.05
CA ILE A 40 -11.51 -6.08 -6.21
C ILE A 40 -10.62 -7.13 -6.88
N ASN A 41 -11.22 -8.22 -7.38
CA ASN A 41 -10.46 -9.34 -7.94
C ASN A 41 -9.89 -9.04 -9.33
N SER A 42 -10.65 -8.36 -10.19
CA SER A 42 -10.25 -8.16 -11.60
C SER A 42 -9.43 -6.89 -11.85
N ARG A 43 -9.52 -5.89 -10.96
CA ARG A 43 -8.83 -4.60 -11.16
C ARG A 43 -7.95 -4.21 -9.99
N LEU A 44 -8.47 -4.19 -8.78
CA LEU A 44 -7.72 -3.69 -7.62
C LEU A 44 -6.52 -4.58 -7.29
N PHE A 45 -6.71 -5.89 -7.11
CA PHE A 45 -5.60 -6.79 -6.78
C PHE A 45 -4.51 -6.84 -7.86
N PRO A 46 -4.82 -6.93 -9.17
CA PRO A 46 -3.81 -6.80 -10.20
C PRO A 46 -3.03 -5.48 -10.13
N ALA A 47 -3.71 -4.35 -9.94
CA ALA A 47 -3.07 -3.05 -9.84
C ALA A 47 -2.15 -2.93 -8.60
N LEU A 48 -2.61 -3.39 -7.44
CA LEU A 48 -1.81 -3.39 -6.21
C LEU A 48 -0.62 -4.34 -6.31
N LYS A 49 -0.79 -5.51 -6.95
CA LYS A 49 0.30 -6.44 -7.20
C LYS A 49 1.36 -5.80 -8.11
N GLN A 50 0.94 -5.19 -9.22
CA GLN A 50 1.86 -4.48 -10.12
C GLN A 50 2.61 -3.36 -9.39
N PHE A 51 1.92 -2.56 -8.58
CA PHE A 51 2.53 -1.49 -7.79
C PHE A 51 3.54 -2.04 -6.77
N ARG A 52 3.16 -3.08 -6.01
CA ARG A 52 4.03 -3.79 -5.06
C ARG A 52 5.26 -4.35 -5.74
N ASP A 53 5.10 -5.02 -6.88
CA ASP A 53 6.20 -5.62 -7.64
C ASP A 53 7.19 -4.56 -8.14
N SER A 54 6.70 -3.38 -8.55
CA SER A 54 7.55 -2.24 -8.90
C SER A 54 8.32 -1.69 -7.69
N LEU A 55 7.66 -1.53 -6.53
CA LEU A 55 8.35 -1.15 -5.30
C LEU A 55 9.41 -2.19 -4.89
N GLN A 56 9.13 -3.48 -5.04
CA GLN A 56 10.07 -4.55 -4.73
C GLN A 56 11.29 -4.54 -5.65
N ARG A 57 11.08 -4.33 -6.96
CA ARG A 57 12.19 -4.17 -7.92
C ARG A 57 13.09 -3.00 -7.50
N LYS A 58 12.51 -1.86 -7.14
CA LYS A 58 13.25 -0.69 -6.67
C LYS A 58 13.94 -0.91 -5.32
N SER A 59 13.29 -1.61 -4.38
CA SER A 59 13.92 -2.02 -3.13
C SER A 59 15.18 -2.86 -3.38
N ASN A 60 15.12 -3.82 -4.30
CA ASN A 60 16.27 -4.65 -4.68
C ASN A 60 17.36 -3.84 -5.39
N GLU A 61 16.98 -2.95 -6.31
CA GLU A 61 17.92 -2.06 -7.03
C GLU A 61 18.66 -1.12 -6.06
N PHE A 62 17.98 -0.68 -5.00
CA PHE A 62 18.48 0.29 -4.04
C PHE A 62 19.09 -0.33 -2.77
N LYS A 63 19.22 -1.65 -2.72
CA LYS A 63 19.70 -2.39 -1.54
C LYS A 63 21.08 -1.92 -1.03
N ASP A 64 21.95 -1.47 -1.93
CA ASP A 64 23.33 -1.06 -1.60
C ASP A 64 23.47 0.48 -1.48
N ILE A 65 22.38 1.23 -1.61
CA ILE A 65 22.40 2.71 -1.58
C ILE A 65 22.14 3.19 -0.16
N ILE A 66 23.21 3.50 0.57
CA ILE A 66 23.11 4.03 1.93
C ILE A 66 22.73 5.51 1.90
N LYS A 67 21.75 5.89 2.72
CA LYS A 67 21.29 7.27 2.95
C LYS A 67 21.14 7.56 4.45
N ILE A 68 21.04 8.84 4.78
CA ILE A 68 20.64 9.28 6.12
C ILE A 68 19.15 9.04 6.33
N GLY A 69 18.80 8.30 7.38
CA GLY A 69 17.42 8.16 7.83
C GLY A 69 16.89 9.48 8.37
N ARG A 70 15.56 9.63 8.47
CA ARG A 70 14.95 10.79 9.12
C ARG A 70 13.85 10.39 10.09
N THR A 71 13.93 10.90 11.31
CA THR A 71 12.90 10.77 12.35
C THR A 71 12.52 12.16 12.83
N HIS A 72 11.23 12.46 12.95
CA HIS A 72 10.74 13.83 13.18
C HIS A 72 11.33 14.84 12.17
N THR A 73 11.51 14.39 10.92
CA THR A 73 12.16 15.12 9.82
C THR A 73 13.61 15.57 10.06
N GLN A 74 14.22 15.20 11.17
CA GLN A 74 15.63 15.47 11.49
C GLN A 74 16.51 14.33 11.00
N ASP A 75 17.78 14.61 10.76
CA ASP A 75 18.77 13.59 10.42
C ASP A 75 18.86 12.52 11.52
N ALA A 76 18.96 11.26 11.10
CA ALA A 76 19.00 10.09 11.97
C ALA A 76 20.11 9.11 11.52
N VAL A 77 20.17 7.93 12.14
CA VAL A 77 21.14 6.88 11.76
C VAL A 77 20.94 6.43 10.30
N PRO A 78 22.00 5.93 9.63
CA PRO A 78 21.90 5.50 8.24
C PRO A 78 20.96 4.30 8.04
N ILE A 79 20.34 4.26 6.86
CA ILE A 79 19.61 3.11 6.33
C ILE A 79 19.92 3.00 4.84
N THR A 80 19.69 1.84 4.24
CA THR A 80 19.68 1.75 2.77
C THR A 80 18.35 2.24 2.23
N LEU A 81 18.37 2.83 1.03
CA LEU A 81 17.16 3.18 0.30
C LEU A 81 16.35 1.92 -0.04
N GLY A 82 17.01 0.77 -0.21
CA GLY A 82 16.37 -0.53 -0.30
C GLY A 82 15.56 -0.91 0.94
N GLN A 83 16.11 -0.72 2.15
CA GLN A 83 15.40 -0.91 3.43
C GLN A 83 14.20 0.03 3.59
N GLU A 84 14.32 1.28 3.15
CA GLU A 84 13.19 2.23 3.16
C GLU A 84 12.06 1.75 2.23
N PHE A 85 12.40 1.34 1.00
CA PHE A 85 11.44 0.81 0.03
C PHE A 85 10.85 -0.55 0.44
N SER A 86 11.59 -1.40 1.15
CA SER A 86 11.03 -2.66 1.67
C SER A 86 9.91 -2.41 2.68
N GLY A 87 10.00 -1.30 3.44
CA GLY A 87 8.89 -0.84 4.27
C GLY A 87 7.63 -0.52 3.44
N TYR A 88 7.78 0.15 2.30
CA TYR A 88 6.66 0.44 1.40
C TYR A 88 6.05 -0.83 0.80
N VAL A 89 6.88 -1.78 0.38
CA VAL A 89 6.43 -3.10 -0.09
C VAL A 89 5.56 -3.77 0.96
N GLN A 90 6.06 -3.87 2.20
CA GLN A 90 5.34 -4.52 3.29
C GLN A 90 4.01 -3.83 3.60
N GLN A 91 3.94 -2.49 3.51
CA GLN A 91 2.69 -1.75 3.70
C GLN A 91 1.65 -2.12 2.64
N VAL A 92 2.05 -2.29 1.38
CA VAL A 92 1.14 -2.70 0.29
C VAL A 92 0.72 -4.16 0.44
N GLU A 93 1.64 -5.06 0.78
CA GLU A 93 1.32 -6.48 1.03
C GLU A 93 0.31 -6.64 2.16
N ASN A 94 0.56 -5.99 3.30
CA ASN A 94 -0.39 -6.00 4.42
C ASN A 94 -1.73 -5.35 4.03
N GLY A 95 -1.74 -4.36 3.14
CA GLY A 95 -2.97 -3.78 2.60
C GLY A 95 -3.77 -4.76 1.74
N ILE A 96 -3.10 -5.50 0.86
CA ILE A 96 -3.71 -6.57 0.06
C ILE A 96 -4.29 -7.66 0.97
N ASP A 97 -3.55 -8.09 1.99
CA ASP A 97 -3.99 -9.13 2.91
C ASP A 97 -5.19 -8.70 3.75
N ARG A 98 -5.23 -7.44 4.22
CA ARG A 98 -6.41 -6.88 4.91
C ARG A 98 -7.65 -6.91 4.03
N ILE A 99 -7.54 -6.53 2.75
CA ILE A 99 -8.66 -6.58 1.81
C ILE A 99 -9.05 -8.05 1.54
N ARG A 100 -8.09 -8.94 1.33
CA ARG A 100 -8.37 -10.38 1.14
C ARG A 100 -9.12 -10.97 2.34
N ALA A 101 -8.79 -10.53 3.54
CA ALA A 101 -9.42 -10.98 4.77
C ALA A 101 -10.91 -10.60 4.85
N THR A 102 -11.41 -9.59 4.12
CA THR A 102 -12.84 -9.21 4.13
C THR A 102 -13.68 -10.01 3.13
N LEU A 103 -13.05 -10.60 2.11
CA LEU A 103 -13.72 -11.26 1.00
C LEU A 103 -14.69 -12.40 1.40
N PRO A 104 -14.41 -13.24 2.41
CA PRO A 104 -15.34 -14.30 2.81
C PRO A 104 -16.74 -13.79 3.18
N ARG A 105 -16.85 -12.59 3.78
CA ARG A 105 -18.14 -11.96 4.09
C ARG A 105 -18.76 -11.34 2.83
N LEU A 106 -17.94 -10.67 2.01
CA LEU A 106 -18.39 -10.07 0.75
C LEU A 106 -18.97 -11.10 -0.24
N TYR A 107 -18.46 -12.32 -0.25
CA TYR A 107 -18.96 -13.40 -1.11
C TYR A 107 -20.33 -13.95 -0.69
N GLN A 108 -20.87 -13.52 0.44
CA GLN A 108 -22.20 -13.96 0.89
C GLN A 108 -23.28 -13.13 0.20
N LEU A 109 -24.18 -13.81 -0.52
CA LEU A 109 -25.26 -13.19 -1.28
C LEU A 109 -26.61 -13.44 -0.61
N VAL A 110 -27.48 -12.43 -0.67
CA VAL A 110 -28.81 -12.45 -0.05
C VAL A 110 -29.89 -13.03 -0.96
N ALA A 111 -29.62 -13.24 -2.26
CA ALA A 111 -30.55 -13.81 -3.23
C ALA A 111 -31.34 -15.01 -2.65
N GLY A 112 -32.67 -14.97 -2.77
CA GLY A 112 -33.60 -15.89 -2.11
C GLY A 112 -34.14 -15.38 -0.76
N GLY A 113 -33.68 -14.22 -0.27
CA GLY A 113 -34.22 -13.54 0.91
C GLY A 113 -35.55 -12.84 0.64
N THR A 114 -35.84 -12.50 -0.62
CA THR A 114 -37.05 -11.80 -1.07
C THR A 114 -37.26 -10.47 -0.34
N ALA A 115 -38.49 -10.10 0.02
CA ALA A 115 -38.81 -8.75 0.49
C ALA A 115 -38.18 -8.39 1.85
N VAL A 116 -38.13 -9.34 2.80
CA VAL A 116 -37.76 -9.09 4.21
C VAL A 116 -36.85 -10.17 4.81
N GLY A 117 -36.24 -11.02 3.96
CA GLY A 117 -35.34 -12.10 4.39
C GLY A 117 -36.02 -13.46 4.62
N THR A 118 -37.35 -13.55 4.57
CA THR A 118 -38.09 -14.81 4.85
C THR A 118 -38.08 -15.81 3.70
N GLY A 119 -37.80 -15.37 2.47
CA GLY A 119 -37.95 -16.20 1.27
C GLY A 119 -39.42 -16.40 0.82
N LEU A 120 -40.34 -15.53 1.24
CA LEU A 120 -41.73 -15.58 0.78
C LEU A 120 -41.81 -15.28 -0.73
N ASN A 121 -42.59 -16.06 -1.47
CA ASN A 121 -42.77 -15.96 -2.93
C ASN A 121 -41.54 -16.34 -3.78
N THR A 122 -40.55 -17.03 -3.20
CA THR A 122 -39.52 -17.76 -3.95
C THR A 122 -39.68 -19.27 -3.80
N HIS A 123 -38.85 -20.05 -4.49
CA HIS A 123 -38.86 -21.51 -4.39
C HIS A 123 -37.80 -22.00 -3.40
N LYS A 124 -38.10 -23.08 -2.68
CA LYS A 124 -37.12 -23.77 -1.84
C LYS A 124 -35.91 -24.18 -2.69
N GLY A 125 -34.71 -23.78 -2.28
CA GLY A 125 -33.47 -24.05 -3.04
C GLY A 125 -33.17 -23.05 -4.16
N PHE A 126 -34.00 -22.02 -4.37
CA PHE A 126 -33.77 -21.02 -5.42
C PHE A 126 -32.48 -20.22 -5.15
N GLY A 127 -32.35 -19.65 -3.95
CA GLY A 127 -31.18 -18.84 -3.59
C GLY A 127 -29.86 -19.61 -3.74
N GLU A 128 -29.80 -20.86 -3.27
CA GLU A 128 -28.62 -21.72 -3.38
C GLU A 128 -28.25 -21.99 -4.85
N LYS A 129 -29.25 -22.25 -5.71
CA LYS A 129 -29.03 -22.50 -7.14
C LYS A 129 -28.56 -21.23 -7.87
N VAL A 130 -29.19 -20.09 -7.58
CA VAL A 130 -28.82 -18.79 -8.18
C VAL A 130 -27.39 -18.42 -7.77
N VAL A 131 -27.06 -18.52 -6.49
CA VAL A 131 -25.70 -18.20 -6.02
C VAL A 131 -24.66 -19.16 -6.61
N LYS A 132 -24.98 -20.46 -6.75
CA LYS A 132 -24.11 -21.41 -7.45
C LYS A 132 -23.91 -21.06 -8.92
N ALA A 133 -24.96 -20.62 -9.62
CA ALA A 133 -24.85 -20.16 -11.00
C ALA A 133 -23.97 -18.90 -11.10
N ILE A 134 -24.16 -17.92 -10.21
CA ILE A 134 -23.33 -16.71 -10.13
C ILE A 134 -21.87 -17.07 -9.86
N ALA A 135 -21.60 -18.00 -8.94
CA ALA A 135 -20.25 -18.47 -8.64
C ALA A 135 -19.59 -19.11 -9.88
N ALA A 136 -20.34 -19.94 -10.62
CA ALA A 136 -19.87 -20.56 -11.86
C ALA A 136 -19.58 -19.51 -12.96
N ASP A 137 -20.50 -18.56 -13.17
CA ASP A 137 -20.39 -17.54 -14.21
C ASP A 137 -19.24 -16.55 -13.94
N THR A 138 -19.01 -16.23 -12.67
CA THR A 138 -17.98 -15.26 -12.27
C THR A 138 -16.62 -15.89 -11.97
N GLY A 139 -16.56 -17.20 -11.72
CA GLY A 139 -15.38 -17.89 -11.21
C GLY A 139 -15.00 -17.50 -9.78
N LEU A 140 -15.87 -16.81 -9.04
CA LEU A 140 -15.64 -16.37 -7.67
C LEU A 140 -16.45 -17.24 -6.69
N PRO A 141 -15.95 -17.47 -5.46
CA PRO A 141 -16.55 -18.41 -4.52
C PRO A 141 -17.76 -17.82 -3.77
N PHE A 142 -18.76 -17.32 -4.51
CA PHE A 142 -19.99 -16.82 -3.92
C PHE A 142 -20.76 -17.93 -3.21
N THR A 143 -21.34 -17.59 -2.05
CA THR A 143 -22.13 -18.49 -1.21
C THR A 143 -23.41 -17.82 -0.75
N THR A 144 -24.44 -18.60 -0.42
CA THR A 144 -25.65 -18.04 0.19
C THR A 144 -25.32 -17.52 1.60
N THR A 145 -25.82 -16.34 1.98
CA THR A 145 -25.63 -15.85 3.36
C THR A 145 -26.26 -16.82 4.36
N PRO A 146 -25.62 -17.08 5.52
CA PRO A 146 -26.20 -17.89 6.59
C PRO A 146 -27.42 -17.23 7.23
N ASN A 147 -27.57 -15.90 7.13
CA ASN A 147 -28.71 -15.17 7.68
C ASN A 147 -29.23 -14.12 6.70
N LYS A 148 -30.42 -14.35 6.16
CA LYS A 148 -31.05 -13.46 5.18
C LYS A 148 -31.56 -12.14 5.79
N PHE A 149 -31.89 -12.13 7.08
CA PHE A 149 -32.35 -10.91 7.75
C PHE A 149 -31.21 -9.92 7.94
N GLU A 150 -30.03 -10.40 8.35
CA GLU A 150 -28.82 -9.57 8.44
C GLU A 150 -28.48 -8.97 7.08
N ALA A 151 -28.37 -9.79 6.04
CA ALA A 151 -27.95 -9.33 4.72
C ALA A 151 -28.99 -8.45 3.99
N THR A 152 -30.27 -8.49 4.41
CA THR A 152 -31.31 -7.56 3.93
C THR A 152 -31.32 -6.26 4.76
N ALA A 153 -31.06 -6.32 6.06
CA ALA A 153 -31.18 -5.17 6.96
C ALA A 153 -29.89 -4.33 7.10
N ALA A 154 -28.72 -4.93 6.85
CA ALA A 154 -27.42 -4.31 7.04
C ALA A 154 -26.45 -4.67 5.90
N HIS A 155 -25.38 -3.86 5.79
CA HIS A 155 -24.34 -4.01 4.77
C HIS A 155 -22.95 -3.91 5.41
N ASP A 156 -22.77 -4.54 6.57
CA ASP A 156 -21.55 -4.46 7.38
C ASP A 156 -20.33 -5.03 6.65
N SER A 157 -20.54 -6.04 5.78
CA SER A 157 -19.48 -6.57 4.91
C SER A 157 -18.89 -5.49 3.99
N LEU A 158 -19.71 -4.57 3.48
CA LEU A 158 -19.25 -3.47 2.64
C LEU A 158 -18.56 -2.37 3.44
N VAL A 159 -19.05 -2.10 4.66
CA VAL A 159 -18.37 -1.19 5.60
C VAL A 159 -16.97 -1.73 5.94
N GLU A 160 -16.86 -3.03 6.20
CA GLU A 160 -15.59 -3.70 6.50
C GLU A 160 -14.61 -3.65 5.32
N VAL A 161 -15.08 -3.97 4.10
CA VAL A 161 -14.29 -3.80 2.87
C VAL A 161 -13.79 -2.36 2.73
N HIS A 162 -14.66 -1.37 2.93
CA HIS A 162 -14.28 0.04 2.84
C HIS A 162 -13.28 0.44 3.94
N GLY A 163 -13.39 -0.10 5.16
CA GLY A 163 -12.41 0.09 6.23
C GLY A 163 -11.01 -0.43 5.88
N ALA A 164 -10.93 -1.61 5.25
CA ALA A 164 -9.68 -2.15 4.74
C ALA A 164 -9.09 -1.26 3.63
N LEU A 165 -9.92 -0.76 2.71
CA LEU A 165 -9.51 0.20 1.68
C LEU A 165 -9.00 1.52 2.29
N ASN A 166 -9.65 2.02 3.33
CA ASN A 166 -9.23 3.22 4.04
C ASN A 166 -7.84 3.05 4.69
N THR A 167 -7.57 1.87 5.26
CA THR A 167 -6.25 1.53 5.84
C THR A 167 -5.16 1.49 4.76
N LEU A 168 -5.47 0.90 3.60
CA LEU A 168 -4.58 0.91 2.45
C LEU A 168 -4.34 2.33 1.94
N ALA A 169 -5.37 3.18 1.85
CA ALA A 169 -5.24 4.55 1.40
C ALA A 169 -4.29 5.38 2.30
N ALA A 170 -4.36 5.22 3.62
CA ALA A 170 -3.43 5.86 4.54
C ALA A 170 -1.97 5.41 4.30
N SER A 171 -1.78 4.12 4.01
CA SER A 171 -0.45 3.57 3.69
C SER A 171 0.09 4.13 2.37
N LEU A 172 -0.74 4.14 1.31
CA LEU A 172 -0.37 4.72 0.02
C LEU A 172 -0.10 6.22 0.12
N PHE A 173 -0.88 6.96 0.91
CA PHE A 173 -0.64 8.37 1.17
C PHE A 173 0.75 8.61 1.76
N LYS A 174 1.16 7.81 2.76
CA LYS A 174 2.50 7.87 3.34
C LYS A 174 3.58 7.62 2.30
N ILE A 175 3.45 6.54 1.52
CA ILE A 175 4.41 6.16 0.47
C ILE A 175 4.55 7.28 -0.57
N CYS A 176 3.43 7.77 -1.12
CA CYS A 176 3.43 8.83 -2.11
C CYS A 176 4.02 10.13 -1.55
N ASN A 177 3.72 10.46 -0.30
CA ASN A 177 4.25 11.65 0.34
C ASN A 177 5.76 11.56 0.56
N ASP A 178 6.27 10.41 1.00
CA ASP A 178 7.71 10.18 1.14
C ASP A 178 8.40 10.34 -0.22
N ILE A 179 7.92 9.66 -1.26
CA ILE A 179 8.49 9.73 -2.61
C ILE A 179 8.49 11.19 -3.11
N ARG A 180 7.39 11.92 -2.89
CA ARG A 180 7.28 13.34 -3.26
C ARG A 180 8.31 14.20 -2.55
N PHE A 181 8.53 14.01 -1.25
CA PHE A 181 9.52 14.79 -0.49
C PHE A 181 10.96 14.37 -0.81
N LEU A 182 11.24 13.08 -1.00
CA LEU A 182 12.55 12.59 -1.41
C LEU A 182 12.91 13.06 -2.83
N GLY A 183 11.92 13.21 -3.70
CA GLY A 183 12.05 13.79 -5.04
C GLY A 183 11.97 15.32 -5.09
N SER A 184 11.83 16.00 -3.96
CA SER A 184 11.67 17.47 -3.96
C SER A 184 12.96 18.19 -4.37
N GLY A 185 12.85 19.01 -5.42
CA GLY A 185 13.95 19.73 -6.06
C GLY A 185 13.91 19.67 -7.60
N PRO A 186 14.77 20.40 -8.33
CA PRO A 186 15.70 21.38 -7.82
C PRO A 186 15.13 22.81 -7.70
N ARG A 187 14.03 23.18 -8.40
CA ARG A 187 13.28 24.48 -8.31
C ARG A 187 11.99 24.48 -9.22
N LEU A 188 10.80 24.67 -8.64
CA LEU A 188 9.48 25.12 -9.20
C LEU A 188 8.54 24.18 -10.05
N LEU A 189 7.71 23.41 -9.32
CA LEU A 189 6.27 23.05 -9.42
C LEU A 189 5.46 22.87 -10.74
N SER A 190 5.85 23.30 -11.95
CA SER A 190 4.94 23.19 -13.12
C SER A 190 4.91 21.82 -13.80
N ASP A 191 6.01 21.06 -13.74
CA ASP A 191 6.19 19.86 -14.60
C ASP A 191 5.76 18.55 -13.91
N VAL A 192 5.42 18.62 -12.63
CA VAL A 192 5.28 17.46 -11.74
C VAL A 192 3.91 16.76 -11.86
N ALA A 193 2.84 17.46 -12.24
CA ALA A 193 1.48 16.89 -12.13
C ALA A 193 1.11 15.90 -13.26
N VAL A 194 1.64 16.07 -14.47
CA VAL A 194 1.29 15.23 -15.64
C VAL A 194 2.41 14.23 -15.98
N SER A 195 3.67 14.54 -15.65
CA SER A 195 4.84 13.69 -15.90
C SER A 195 5.01 12.54 -14.89
N PHE A 196 4.52 12.70 -13.64
CA PHE A 196 4.72 11.74 -12.55
C PHE A 196 4.18 10.33 -12.83
N THR A 197 3.06 10.22 -13.54
CA THR A 197 2.44 8.92 -13.85
C THR A 197 3.11 8.19 -15.02
N VAL A 198 3.64 8.93 -16.02
CA VAL A 198 4.16 8.34 -17.27
C VAL A 198 5.68 8.21 -17.28
N TYR A 199 6.42 9.11 -16.61
CA TYR A 199 7.87 9.23 -16.76
C TYR A 199 8.69 9.08 -15.47
N CYS A 200 8.05 8.86 -14.32
CA CYS A 200 8.75 8.80 -13.03
C CYS A 200 8.96 7.37 -12.52
N LEU A 201 7.92 6.52 -12.42
CA LEU A 201 8.07 5.19 -11.80
C LEU A 201 9.10 4.28 -12.51
N ASP A 202 9.16 4.31 -13.84
CA ASP A 202 10.02 3.44 -14.62
C ASP A 202 11.46 3.98 -14.82
N GLY A 203 11.74 5.24 -14.47
CA GLY A 203 13.00 5.93 -14.77
C GLY A 203 13.83 6.40 -13.57
N ILE A 204 13.39 6.16 -12.32
CA ILE A 204 14.12 6.64 -11.13
C ILE A 204 15.49 5.95 -11.03
N THR A 205 16.55 6.76 -11.16
CA THR A 205 17.93 6.42 -10.80
C THR A 205 18.38 7.25 -9.61
N ALA A 206 19.09 6.65 -8.67
CA ALA A 206 19.62 7.38 -7.52
C ALA A 206 20.73 8.35 -7.93
N ASN A 207 20.69 9.58 -7.42
CA ASN A 207 21.81 10.52 -7.51
C ASN A 207 22.92 10.12 -6.52
N LYS A 208 23.73 9.12 -6.91
CA LYS A 208 24.75 8.49 -6.06
C LYS A 208 25.78 9.51 -5.55
N GLU A 209 26.16 10.49 -6.35
CA GLU A 209 27.10 11.54 -5.96
C GLU A 209 26.54 12.44 -4.86
N ARG A 210 25.29 12.90 -5.01
CA ARG A 210 24.63 13.73 -3.99
C ARG A 210 24.39 12.96 -2.70
N ILE A 211 23.98 11.69 -2.81
CA ILE A 211 23.79 10.81 -1.66
C ILE A 211 25.12 10.60 -0.93
N ALA A 212 26.20 10.28 -1.65
CA ALA A 212 27.53 10.11 -1.06
C ALA A 212 28.07 11.40 -0.41
N LYS A 213 27.80 12.56 -1.02
CA LYS A 213 28.16 13.87 -0.42
C LYS A 213 27.43 14.10 0.90
N ILE A 214 26.10 13.94 0.92
CA ILE A 214 25.29 14.12 2.13
C ILE A 214 25.71 13.11 3.22
N MET A 215 26.03 11.87 2.84
CA MET A 215 26.54 10.85 3.77
C MET A 215 27.85 11.28 4.44
N ARG A 216 28.80 11.87 3.70
CA ARG A 216 30.08 12.37 4.24
C ARG A 216 29.93 13.62 5.11
N GLU A 217 28.95 14.46 4.80
CA GLU A 217 28.68 15.71 5.52
C GLU A 217 27.79 15.49 6.75
N SER A 218 27.16 14.31 6.89
CA SER A 218 26.26 14.03 8.00
C SER A 218 26.98 13.88 9.33
N LEU A 219 26.40 14.49 10.37
CA LEU A 219 26.88 14.38 11.75
C LEU A 219 26.44 13.09 12.44
N MET A 220 25.57 12.28 11.82
CA MET A 220 24.97 11.11 12.44
C MET A 220 25.92 9.90 12.52
N LEU A 221 26.95 9.88 11.66
CA LEU A 221 27.98 8.84 11.66
C LEU A 221 28.90 8.90 12.88
N VAL A 222 28.83 9.98 13.69
CA VAL A 222 29.67 10.17 14.88
C VAL A 222 29.49 9.07 15.92
N THR A 223 28.33 8.41 15.93
CA THR A 223 28.02 7.31 16.85
C THR A 223 28.93 6.09 16.66
N ALA A 224 29.49 5.91 15.46
CA ALA A 224 30.51 4.89 15.19
C ALA A 224 31.80 5.12 15.98
N LEU A 225 32.07 6.36 16.42
CA LEU A 225 33.23 6.68 17.24
C LEU A 225 33.04 6.34 18.72
N ASN A 226 31.79 6.20 19.20
CA ASN A 226 31.49 6.00 20.62
C ASN A 226 32.29 4.84 21.26
N PRO A 227 32.44 3.65 20.64
CA PRO A 227 33.20 2.55 21.22
C PRO A 227 34.72 2.80 21.29
N HIS A 228 35.24 3.75 20.51
CA HIS A 228 36.67 4.00 20.38
C HIS A 228 37.14 5.20 21.20
N ILE A 229 36.34 6.26 21.28
CA ILE A 229 36.71 7.52 21.95
C ILE A 229 35.74 7.92 23.06
N GLY A 230 34.67 7.15 23.30
CA GLY A 230 33.65 7.46 24.29
C GLY A 230 32.59 8.46 23.81
N TYR A 231 31.40 8.39 24.42
CA TYR A 231 30.22 9.17 24.02
C TYR A 231 30.44 10.69 24.10
N ASP A 232 31.05 11.19 25.18
CA ASP A 232 31.21 12.64 25.39
C ASP A 232 32.13 13.28 24.35
N ASN A 233 33.20 12.58 23.98
CA ASN A 233 34.13 13.04 22.95
C ASN A 233 33.49 13.03 21.56
N ALA A 234 32.77 11.97 21.23
CA ALA A 234 31.98 11.89 20.00
C ALA A 234 30.93 13.02 19.93
N CYS A 235 30.21 13.28 21.03
CA CYS A 235 29.23 14.37 21.11
C CYS A 235 29.90 15.74 20.92
N LYS A 236 31.08 15.97 21.50
CA LYS A 236 31.84 17.20 21.35
C LYS A 236 32.29 17.42 19.90
N ILE A 237 32.75 16.37 19.21
CA ILE A 237 33.12 16.42 17.80
C ILE A 237 31.91 16.82 16.93
N ALA A 238 30.76 16.16 17.11
CA ALA A 238 29.55 16.49 16.35
C ALA A 238 29.05 17.92 16.60
N LYS A 239 29.07 18.40 17.85
CA LYS A 239 28.68 19.78 18.21
C LYS A 239 29.61 20.81 17.56
N THR A 240 30.92 20.55 17.55
CA THR A 240 31.91 21.45 16.93
C THR A 240 31.76 21.46 15.41
N ALA A 241 31.58 20.30 14.78
CA ALA A 241 31.33 20.18 13.34
C ALA A 241 30.06 20.94 12.93
N HIS A 242 28.98 20.80 13.70
CA HIS A 242 27.74 21.57 13.47
C HIS A 242 27.96 23.09 13.57
N LYS A 243 28.63 23.54 14.65
CA LYS A 243 28.88 24.96 14.90
C LYS A 243 29.75 25.60 13.80
N ASN A 244 30.72 24.84 13.29
CA ASN A 244 31.70 25.35 12.33
C ASN A 244 31.29 25.10 10.86
N GLY A 245 30.24 24.31 10.61
CA GLY A 245 29.84 23.91 9.27
C GLY A 245 30.86 23.00 8.58
N THR A 246 31.62 22.21 9.35
CA THR A 246 32.66 21.29 8.88
C THR A 246 32.21 19.83 8.98
N THR A 247 32.97 18.91 8.38
CA THR A 247 32.66 17.47 8.44
C THR A 247 33.10 16.84 9.77
N LEU A 248 32.51 15.68 10.11
CA LEU A 248 32.95 14.91 11.28
C LEU A 248 34.43 14.51 11.19
N LYS A 249 34.90 14.12 10.01
CA LYS A 249 36.30 13.68 9.82
C LYS A 249 37.28 14.81 10.11
N GLU A 250 36.99 16.01 9.62
CA GLU A 250 37.83 17.19 9.88
C GLU A 250 37.92 17.51 11.38
N GLU A 251 36.78 17.55 12.09
CA GLU A 251 36.79 17.88 13.52
C GLU A 251 37.30 16.74 14.40
N ALA A 252 37.10 15.48 13.99
CA ALA A 252 37.67 14.32 14.68
C ALA A 252 39.20 14.33 14.60
N VAL A 253 39.77 14.61 13.42
CA VAL A 253 41.22 14.72 13.24
C VAL A 253 41.79 15.94 13.97
N LYS A 254 41.15 17.10 13.86
CA LYS A 254 41.55 18.32 14.59
C LYS A 254 41.53 18.14 16.11
N SER A 255 40.63 17.29 16.63
CA SER A 255 40.56 17.01 18.06
C SER A 255 41.79 16.27 18.60
N GLY A 256 42.58 15.64 17.72
CA GLY A 256 43.73 14.80 18.08
C GLY A 256 43.35 13.42 18.64
N LEU A 257 42.06 13.12 18.76
CA LEU A 257 41.56 11.86 19.32
C LEU A 257 41.50 10.71 18.30
N VAL A 258 41.53 11.03 17.00
CA VAL A 258 41.35 10.08 15.90
C VAL A 258 42.26 10.48 14.75
N THR A 259 43.05 9.56 14.19
CA THR A 259 43.79 9.81 12.94
C THR A 259 42.88 9.69 11.72
N PRO A 260 43.25 10.26 10.55
CA PRO A 260 42.46 10.10 9.33
C PRO A 260 42.17 8.63 8.97
N GLU A 261 43.15 7.75 9.16
CA GLU A 261 43.07 6.33 8.86
C GLU A 261 42.14 5.60 9.85
N GLN A 262 42.22 5.94 11.14
CA GLN A 262 41.32 5.41 12.16
C GLN A 262 39.87 5.82 11.89
N PHE A 263 39.63 7.06 11.45
CA PHE A 263 38.29 7.52 11.11
C PHE A 263 37.71 6.70 9.96
N ASP A 264 38.48 6.47 8.88
CA ASP A 264 38.04 5.68 7.73
C ASP A 264 37.81 4.20 8.08
N GLN A 265 38.57 3.66 9.04
CA GLN A 265 38.40 2.29 9.50
C GLN A 265 37.17 2.12 10.42
N TRP A 266 36.90 3.09 11.29
CA TRP A 266 35.84 2.97 12.30
C TRP A 266 34.49 3.47 11.81
N VAL A 267 34.48 4.50 10.98
CA VAL A 267 33.25 5.15 10.51
C VAL A 267 32.89 4.60 9.13
N ARG A 268 32.40 3.36 9.12
CA ARG A 268 31.99 2.63 7.91
C ARG A 268 30.46 2.52 7.83
N PRO A 269 29.78 3.32 7.00
CA PRO A 269 28.33 3.29 6.89
C PRO A 269 27.75 1.90 6.58
N GLU A 270 28.48 1.07 5.83
CA GLU A 270 28.13 -0.32 5.49
C GLU A 270 28.05 -1.24 6.72
N ASP A 271 28.74 -0.92 7.82
CA ASP A 271 28.75 -1.72 9.05
C ASP A 271 27.69 -1.23 10.07
N MET A 272 26.86 -0.24 9.69
CA MET A 272 25.89 0.44 10.56
C MET A 272 24.42 0.22 10.16
N ILE A 273 24.14 -0.76 9.29
CA ILE A 273 22.81 -1.01 8.71
C ILE A 273 22.09 -2.26 9.25
N GLY A 274 22.56 -2.83 10.35
CA GLY A 274 21.96 -4.02 10.99
C GLY A 274 22.60 -4.39 12.33
N PRO A 275 22.00 -5.31 13.11
CA PRO A 275 22.57 -5.83 14.34
C PRO A 275 23.88 -6.61 14.08
N LYS A 276 24.78 -6.62 15.07
CA LYS A 276 26.00 -7.45 15.12
C LYS A 276 25.80 -8.61 16.08
#